data_AF-A0AAU5UZA2-F1
#
_entry.id   AF-A0AAU5UZA2-F1
#
_cell.length_a   1.000
_cell.length_b   1.000
_cell.length_c   1.000
_cell.angle_alpha   90.00
_cell.angle_beta   90.00
_cell.angle_gamma   90.00
#
_symmetry.space_group_name_H-M   'P 1'
#
loop_
_entity.id
_entity.type
_entity.pdbx_description
1 polymer ?
#
loop_
_entity_poly.entity_id
_entity_poly.type
_entity_poly.pdbx_seq_one_letter_code
_entity_poly.pdbx_strand_id
1 'polypeptide(L)'
;MDLRGSDSSFMLIAAATKAVTESHWYDDWPKFTPGWLAFAWVVINAAWKGLWVRRQHLALGPEAEELRTQLVGVRALLEEVTSGSTRADWFTHEDRRETARALRDAAERRKDPALKLALGRVADAWDSIFASAPPVRTRVRFVGGSEEVRRSRQETILDNCDLERLQNMTDRAHEALLDVQTALSRLNELERKTHGRS
;
A
#
# COMPACT_ATOMS: atom_id res chain seq x y z
N MET A 1 -103.95 32.74 -36.47
CA MET A 1 -103.82 31.38 -35.93
C MET A 1 -102.35 31.05 -35.88
N ASP A 2 -101.91 30.68 -34.68
CA ASP A 2 -100.58 30.33 -34.18
C ASP A 2 -99.72 29.45 -35.12
N LEU A 3 -98.39 29.37 -35.04
CA LEU A 3 -97.46 29.10 -33.91
C LEU A 3 -96.06 29.63 -34.29
N ARG A 4 -95.31 30.40 -33.49
CA ARG A 4 -94.49 30.04 -32.31
C ARG A 4 -93.44 28.92 -32.56
N GLY A 5 -92.16 29.29 -32.49
CA GLY A 5 -90.98 28.42 -32.38
C GLY A 5 -89.70 29.18 -32.75
N SER A 6 -89.01 29.85 -31.81
CA SER A 6 -88.00 29.28 -30.88
C SER A 6 -86.80 28.75 -31.68
N ASP A 7 -85.70 29.51 -31.82
CA ASP A 7 -84.61 29.74 -30.85
C ASP A 7 -83.35 29.04 -31.36
N SER A 8 -82.19 29.54 -30.94
CA SER A 8 -80.95 28.76 -30.84
C SER A 8 -80.12 28.54 -32.11
N SER A 9 -79.56 29.59 -32.72
CA SER A 9 -78.38 29.41 -33.60
C SER A 9 -77.20 30.34 -33.33
N PHE A 10 -77.31 31.26 -32.37
CA PHE A 10 -76.19 32.15 -31.99
C PHE A 10 -75.41 31.70 -30.74
N MET A 11 -75.76 30.56 -30.14
CA MET A 11 -75.07 29.95 -28.99
C MET A 11 -74.04 28.87 -29.41
N LEU A 12 -73.63 28.82 -30.68
CA LEU A 12 -72.60 27.87 -31.16
C LEU A 12 -71.24 28.50 -31.46
N ILE A 13 -71.02 29.77 -31.09
CA ILE A 13 -69.72 30.43 -31.21
C ILE A 13 -69.03 30.60 -29.83
N ALA A 14 -69.76 30.43 -28.72
CA ALA A 14 -69.23 30.68 -27.38
C ALA A 14 -68.68 29.44 -26.63
N ALA A 15 -68.71 28.25 -27.23
CA ALA A 15 -68.37 27.00 -26.53
C ALA A 15 -67.18 26.21 -27.11
N ALA A 16 -66.38 26.82 -28.00
CA ALA A 16 -65.18 26.19 -28.57
C ALA A 16 -63.87 26.93 -28.22
N THR A 17 -63.85 27.68 -27.11
CA THR A 17 -62.67 28.42 -26.62
C THR A 17 -62.23 28.03 -25.22
N LYS A 18 -62.53 26.81 -24.78
CA LYS A 18 -61.96 26.25 -23.54
C LYS A 18 -61.43 24.85 -23.76
N ALA A 19 -60.16 24.80 -24.12
CA ALA A 19 -59.13 23.93 -23.53
C ALA A 19 -57.99 23.71 -24.54
N VAL A 20 -57.29 24.77 -24.92
CA VAL A 20 -55.85 24.61 -25.13
C VAL A 20 -55.27 24.60 -23.73
N THR A 21 -55.28 23.44 -23.08
CA THR A 21 -54.38 23.23 -21.95
C THR A 21 -52.99 23.35 -22.54
N GLU A 22 -52.31 24.48 -22.29
CA GLU A 22 -50.88 24.60 -22.47
C GLU A 22 -50.24 23.53 -21.59
N SER A 23 -50.08 22.32 -22.14
CA SER A 23 -49.27 21.29 -21.53
C SER A 23 -47.85 21.84 -21.55
N HIS A 24 -47.39 22.36 -20.42
CA HIS A 24 -46.06 22.86 -20.36
C HIS A 24 -45.09 21.68 -20.43
N TRP A 25 -43.97 21.84 -21.14
CA TRP A 25 -43.01 20.77 -21.40
C TRP A 25 -42.46 20.10 -20.12
N TYR A 26 -42.60 20.73 -18.95
CA TYR A 26 -42.24 20.19 -17.65
C TYR A 26 -43.25 19.17 -17.08
N ASP A 27 -44.50 19.14 -17.57
CA ASP A 27 -45.51 18.15 -17.12
C ASP A 27 -45.20 16.72 -17.60
N ASP A 28 -44.40 16.58 -18.66
CA ASP A 28 -43.92 15.30 -19.16
C ASP A 28 -42.56 14.88 -18.57
N TRP A 29 -41.86 15.79 -17.88
CA TRP A 29 -40.57 15.53 -17.23
C TRP A 29 -40.57 14.34 -16.26
N PRO A 30 -41.59 14.13 -15.39
CA PRO A 30 -41.59 13.00 -14.46
C PRO A 30 -41.72 11.61 -15.14
N LYS A 31 -42.03 11.56 -16.43
CA LYS A 31 -42.06 10.30 -17.21
C LYS A 31 -40.66 9.87 -17.65
N PHE A 32 -39.75 10.85 -17.79
CA PHE A 32 -38.35 10.61 -18.18
C PHE A 32 -37.42 10.41 -16.97
N THR A 33 -37.88 10.72 -15.75
CA THR A 33 -37.11 10.55 -14.50
C THR A 33 -36.48 9.19 -14.24
N PRO A 34 -37.17 8.06 -14.46
CA PRO A 34 -36.60 6.76 -14.13
C PRO A 34 -35.37 6.42 -14.99
N GLY A 35 -35.40 6.79 -16.27
CA GLY A 35 -34.34 6.47 -17.23
C GLY A 35 -33.08 7.31 -17.05
N TRP A 36 -33.22 8.63 -16.87
CA TRP A 36 -32.04 9.50 -16.71
C TRP A 36 -31.39 9.34 -15.34
N LEU A 37 -32.14 9.04 -14.29
CA LEU A 37 -31.58 8.72 -12.97
C LEU A 37 -30.78 7.43 -13.02
N ALA A 38 -31.28 6.39 -13.68
CA ALA A 38 -30.54 5.14 -13.88
C ALA A 38 -29.26 5.39 -14.70
N PHE A 39 -29.35 6.20 -15.77
CA PHE A 39 -28.19 6.59 -16.57
C PHE A 39 -27.17 7.39 -15.75
N ALA A 40 -27.59 8.41 -15.01
CA ALA A 40 -26.73 9.21 -14.14
C ALA A 40 -26.07 8.34 -13.06
N TRP A 41 -26.84 7.42 -12.46
CA TRP A 41 -26.31 6.48 -11.48
C TRP A 41 -25.25 5.54 -12.07
N VAL A 42 -25.46 5.03 -13.29
CA VAL A 42 -24.48 4.21 -14.01
C VAL A 42 -23.23 5.01 -14.35
N VAL A 43 -23.37 6.23 -14.87
CA VAL A 43 -22.24 7.10 -15.22
C VAL A 43 -21.45 7.50 -13.97
N ILE A 44 -22.11 7.86 -12.88
CA ILE A 44 -21.47 8.21 -11.60
C ILE A 44 -20.75 6.98 -11.03
N ASN A 45 -21.36 5.80 -11.03
CA ASN A 45 -20.70 4.58 -10.56
C ASN A 45 -19.52 4.17 -11.44
N ALA A 46 -19.64 4.31 -12.76
CA ALA A 46 -18.55 4.01 -13.68
C ALA A 46 -17.38 4.99 -13.50
N ALA A 47 -17.67 6.29 -13.35
CA ALA A 47 -16.68 7.31 -13.05
C ALA A 47 -16.02 7.07 -11.69
N TRP A 48 -16.80 6.75 -10.66
CA TRP A 48 -16.30 6.47 -9.32
C TRP A 48 -15.45 5.20 -9.30
N LYS A 49 -15.92 4.08 -9.87
CA LYS A 49 -15.13 2.85 -10.02
C LYS A 49 -13.87 3.10 -10.83
N GLY A 50 -13.95 3.85 -11.94
CA GLY A 50 -12.78 4.21 -12.75
C GLY A 50 -11.75 5.05 -12.01
N LEU A 51 -12.19 6.03 -11.21
CA LEU A 51 -11.31 6.81 -10.34
C LEU A 51 -10.71 5.95 -9.22
N TRP A 52 -11.49 5.03 -8.66
CA TRP A 52 -11.07 4.15 -7.59
C TRP A 52 -10.01 3.14 -8.08
N VAL A 53 -10.27 2.50 -9.22
CA VAL A 53 -9.33 1.60 -9.90
C VAL A 53 -8.05 2.35 -10.31
N ARG A 54 -8.16 3.55 -10.88
CA ARG A 54 -6.98 4.40 -11.18
C ARG A 54 -6.19 4.74 -9.92
N ARG A 55 -6.87 5.10 -8.82
CA ARG A 55 -6.22 5.38 -7.53
C ARG A 55 -5.52 4.15 -6.96
N GLN A 56 -6.08 2.96 -7.13
CA GLN A 56 -5.47 1.73 -6.65
C GLN A 56 -4.29 1.26 -7.52
N HIS A 57 -4.38 1.40 -8.85
CA HIS A 57 -3.22 1.19 -9.73
C HIS A 57 -2.08 2.17 -9.41
N LEU A 58 -2.41 3.41 -9.06
CA LEU A 58 -1.44 4.40 -8.56
C LEU A 58 -0.90 4.07 -7.15
N ALA A 59 -1.60 3.26 -6.36
CA ALA A 59 -1.18 2.87 -5.01
C ALA A 59 -0.25 1.65 -5.01
N LEU A 60 -0.44 0.72 -5.94
CA LEU A 60 0.47 -0.41 -6.17
C LEU A 60 1.75 0.01 -6.91
N GLY A 61 1.64 0.99 -7.82
CA GLY A 61 2.71 1.30 -8.77
C GLY A 61 2.92 0.18 -9.81
N PRO A 62 3.60 0.43 -10.93
CA PRO A 62 3.92 -0.59 -11.94
C PRO A 62 4.89 -1.69 -11.44
N GLU A 63 5.42 -1.56 -10.21
CA GLU A 63 6.54 -2.35 -9.65
C GLU A 63 6.09 -3.26 -8.48
N ALA A 64 4.83 -3.72 -8.46
CA ALA A 64 4.32 -4.56 -7.36
C ALA A 64 5.10 -5.88 -7.19
N GLU A 65 5.37 -6.58 -8.30
CA GLU A 65 6.12 -7.84 -8.31
C GLU A 65 7.61 -7.64 -7.94
N GLU A 66 8.18 -6.51 -8.34
CA GLU A 66 9.54 -6.13 -7.98
C GLU A 66 9.65 -5.91 -6.47
N LEU A 67 8.70 -5.19 -5.85
CA LEU A 67 8.68 -5.04 -4.40
C LEU A 67 8.50 -6.39 -3.69
N ARG A 68 7.65 -7.27 -4.21
CA ARG A 68 7.47 -8.61 -3.64
C ARG A 68 8.80 -9.36 -3.63
N THR A 69 9.54 -9.30 -4.74
CA THR A 69 10.86 -9.91 -4.86
C THR A 69 11.86 -9.30 -3.89
N GLN A 70 11.88 -7.96 -3.77
CA GLN A 70 12.72 -7.24 -2.81
C GLN A 70 12.40 -7.63 -1.35
N LEU A 71 11.12 -7.67 -0.97
CA LEU A 71 10.66 -8.06 0.37
C LEU A 71 11.01 -9.52 0.71
N VAL A 72 10.90 -10.42 -0.27
CA VAL A 72 11.33 -11.82 -0.10
C VAL A 72 12.85 -11.91 0.04
N GLY A 73 13.61 -11.13 -0.73
CA GLY A 73 15.07 -11.04 -0.58
C GLY A 73 15.48 -10.53 0.79
N VAL A 74 14.87 -9.45 1.26
CA VAL A 74 15.10 -8.89 2.61
C VAL A 74 14.75 -9.90 3.70
N ARG A 75 13.63 -10.61 3.55
CA ARG A 75 13.25 -11.67 4.48
C ARG A 75 14.34 -12.74 4.59
N ALA A 76 14.84 -13.23 3.47
CA ALA A 76 15.91 -14.25 3.46
C ALA A 76 17.18 -13.73 4.14
N LEU A 77 17.54 -12.47 3.91
CA LEU A 77 18.68 -11.84 4.56
C LEU A 77 18.48 -11.68 6.08
N LEU A 78 17.28 -11.30 6.53
CA LEU A 78 16.95 -11.23 7.95
C LEU A 78 16.96 -12.61 8.61
N GLU A 79 16.45 -13.65 7.92
CA GLU A 79 16.51 -15.03 8.40
C GLU A 79 17.98 -15.49 8.59
N GLU A 80 18.89 -15.07 7.70
CA GLU A 80 20.34 -15.33 7.84
C GLU A 80 20.97 -14.58 9.03
N VAL A 81 20.48 -13.38 9.37
CA VAL A 81 20.90 -12.69 10.59
C VAL A 81 20.41 -13.45 11.83
N THR A 82 19.15 -13.90 11.83
CA THR A 82 18.57 -14.63 12.98
C THR A 82 19.18 -16.02 13.21
N SER A 83 19.74 -16.66 12.18
CA SER A 83 20.40 -17.97 12.34
C SER A 83 21.73 -17.88 13.10
N GLY A 84 22.26 -16.67 13.32
CA GLY A 84 23.52 -16.43 14.03
C GLY A 84 24.77 -16.89 13.27
N SER A 85 24.63 -17.28 11.99
CA SER A 85 25.78 -17.71 11.16
C SER A 85 26.56 -16.55 10.52
N THR A 86 26.09 -15.33 10.70
CA THR A 86 26.64 -14.12 10.05
C THR A 86 27.95 -13.68 10.70
N ARG A 87 29.02 -13.66 9.90
CA ARG A 87 30.36 -13.18 10.31
C ARG A 87 30.52 -11.68 10.02
N ALA A 88 31.56 -11.04 10.57
CA ALA A 88 31.86 -9.63 10.29
C ALA A 88 31.97 -9.33 8.78
N ASP A 89 32.56 -10.25 8.00
CA ASP A 89 32.69 -10.13 6.54
C ASP A 89 31.32 -10.16 5.81
N TRP A 90 30.28 -10.66 6.45
CA TRP A 90 28.94 -10.63 5.88
C TRP A 90 28.40 -9.20 5.79
N PHE A 91 28.77 -8.31 6.72
CA PHE A 91 28.33 -6.91 6.78
C PHE A 91 29.13 -5.95 5.88
N THR A 92 30.19 -6.44 5.23
CA THR A 92 31.03 -5.64 4.32
C THR A 92 30.54 -5.67 2.88
N HIS A 93 29.56 -6.53 2.54
CA HIS A 93 28.98 -6.58 1.21
C HIS A 93 28.11 -5.35 0.91
N GLU A 94 28.50 -4.58 -0.12
CA GLU A 94 27.85 -3.32 -0.51
C GLU A 94 26.38 -3.52 -0.92
N ASP A 95 26.08 -4.59 -1.66
CA ASP A 95 24.72 -4.91 -2.11
C ASP A 95 23.73 -5.01 -0.94
N ARG A 96 24.21 -5.48 0.22
CA ARG A 96 23.38 -5.61 1.43
C ARG A 96 23.12 -4.28 2.12
N ARG A 97 24.04 -3.31 1.99
CA ARG A 97 23.87 -1.95 2.52
C ARG A 97 22.89 -1.15 1.68
N GLU A 98 22.90 -1.36 0.36
CA GLU A 98 22.00 -0.67 -0.56
C GLU A 98 20.54 -1.10 -0.37
N THR A 99 20.29 -2.28 0.19
CA THR A 99 18.94 -2.80 0.48
C THR A 99 18.06 -1.81 1.27
N ALA A 100 18.59 -1.13 2.29
CA ALA A 100 17.79 -0.15 3.05
C ALA A 100 17.42 1.07 2.21
N ARG A 101 18.32 1.54 1.34
CA ARG A 101 18.03 2.65 0.42
C ARG A 101 16.97 2.25 -0.60
N ALA A 102 17.12 1.06 -1.21
CA ALA A 102 16.14 0.52 -2.13
C ALA A 102 14.73 0.40 -1.51
N LEU A 103 14.63 -0.04 -0.25
CA LEU A 103 13.37 -0.10 0.48
C LEU A 103 12.75 1.29 0.75
N ARG A 104 13.57 2.29 1.08
CA ARG A 104 13.11 3.68 1.26
C ARG A 104 12.63 4.29 -0.05
N ASP A 105 13.36 4.10 -1.13
CA ASP A 105 12.97 4.55 -2.46
C ASP A 105 11.65 3.89 -2.90
N ALA A 106 11.51 2.59 -2.67
CA ALA A 106 10.27 1.86 -2.93
C ALA A 106 9.10 2.35 -2.05
N ALA A 107 9.37 2.72 -0.80
CA ALA A 107 8.39 3.29 0.11
C ALA A 107 7.93 4.71 -0.33
N GLU A 108 8.83 5.55 -0.83
CA GLU A 108 8.52 6.90 -1.29
C GLU A 108 7.63 6.93 -2.53
N ARG A 109 7.82 5.99 -3.45
CA ARG A 109 7.02 5.88 -4.69
C ARG A 109 5.58 5.44 -4.45
N ARG A 110 5.26 4.95 -3.24
CA ARG A 110 3.95 4.36 -2.92
C ARG A 110 3.02 5.32 -2.20
N LYS A 111 1.72 5.20 -2.52
CA LYS A 111 0.66 6.04 -1.95
C LYS A 111 -0.03 5.41 -0.73
N ASP A 112 0.10 4.11 -0.48
CA ASP A 112 -0.50 3.47 0.69
C ASP A 112 0.34 3.80 1.95
N PRO A 113 -0.21 4.54 2.92
CA PRO A 113 0.55 4.98 4.09
C PRO A 113 0.97 3.82 5.00
N ALA A 114 0.16 2.77 5.08
CA ALA A 114 0.46 1.59 5.90
C ALA A 114 1.65 0.81 5.32
N LEU A 115 1.66 0.56 4.02
CA LEU A 115 2.78 -0.08 3.34
C LEU A 115 4.04 0.78 3.39
N LYS A 116 3.93 2.10 3.19
CA LYS A 116 5.06 3.03 3.31
C LYS A 116 5.69 2.98 4.70
N LEU A 117 4.87 2.98 5.75
CA LEU A 117 5.32 2.91 7.13
C LEU A 117 5.99 1.57 7.44
N ALA A 118 5.42 0.45 7.00
CA ALA A 118 6.02 -0.88 7.20
C ALA A 118 7.39 -0.98 6.51
N LEU A 119 7.50 -0.54 5.26
CA LEU A 119 8.78 -0.53 4.53
C LEU A 119 9.82 0.38 5.19
N GLY A 120 9.40 1.55 5.69
CA GLY A 120 10.29 2.45 6.44
C GLY A 120 10.85 1.78 7.70
N ARG A 121 9.99 1.12 8.49
CA ARG A 121 10.44 0.39 9.68
C ARG A 121 11.42 -0.72 9.36
N VAL A 122 11.18 -1.48 8.29
CA VAL A 122 12.11 -2.52 7.84
C VAL A 122 13.47 -1.91 7.46
N ALA A 123 13.49 -0.79 6.73
CA ALA A 123 14.72 -0.12 6.37
C ALA A 123 15.48 0.42 7.59
N ASP A 124 14.77 1.00 8.56
CA ASP A 124 15.38 1.53 9.78
C ASP A 124 15.91 0.41 10.69
N ALA A 125 15.19 -0.70 10.79
CA ALA A 125 15.65 -1.90 11.49
C ALA A 125 16.90 -2.49 10.81
N TRP A 126 16.93 -2.51 9.47
CA TRP A 126 18.08 -2.96 8.71
C TRP A 126 19.33 -2.11 8.97
N ASP A 127 19.22 -0.78 8.91
CA ASP A 127 20.32 0.12 9.26
C ASP A 127 20.77 -0.07 10.71
N SER A 128 19.82 -0.30 11.61
CA SER A 128 20.09 -0.56 13.02
C SER A 128 20.84 -1.87 13.26
N ILE A 129 20.59 -2.91 12.44
CA ILE A 129 21.35 -4.17 12.45
C ILE A 129 22.78 -3.91 11.95
N PHE A 130 22.94 -3.19 10.84
CA PHE A 130 24.26 -2.86 10.29
C PHE A 130 25.09 -1.97 11.21
N ALA A 131 24.47 -1.03 11.91
CA ALA A 131 25.13 -0.20 12.92
C ALA A 131 25.64 -1.02 14.12
N SER A 132 25.02 -2.17 14.40
CA SER A 132 25.37 -3.05 15.50
C SER A 132 26.42 -4.11 15.11
N ALA A 133 26.82 -4.16 13.84
CA ALA A 133 27.71 -5.19 13.31
C ALA A 133 29.04 -5.25 14.07
N PRO A 134 29.59 -6.47 14.29
CA PRO A 134 30.86 -6.63 14.96
C PRO A 134 32.00 -6.05 14.10
N PRO A 135 33.01 -5.39 14.71
CA PRO A 135 34.15 -4.87 13.97
C PRO A 135 34.98 -6.02 13.36
N VAL A 136 35.51 -5.81 12.16
CA VAL A 136 36.43 -6.77 11.52
C VAL A 136 37.71 -6.85 12.34
N ARG A 137 37.99 -8.02 12.94
CA ARG A 137 39.19 -8.25 13.75
C ARG A 137 40.21 -9.09 13.00
N THR A 138 41.41 -8.57 12.81
CA THR A 138 42.55 -9.35 12.32
C THR A 138 43.14 -10.17 13.47
N ARG A 139 43.02 -11.50 13.42
CA ARG A 139 43.69 -12.38 14.41
C ARG A 139 45.20 -12.35 14.19
N VAL A 140 45.94 -11.82 15.16
CA VAL A 140 47.42 -11.83 15.15
C VAL A 140 47.89 -13.16 15.74
N ARG A 141 48.46 -14.02 14.90
CA ARG A 141 48.74 -15.44 15.18
C ARG A 141 49.82 -15.73 16.24
N PHE A 142 50.62 -14.75 16.66
CA PHE A 142 51.75 -14.98 17.56
C PHE A 142 51.95 -13.85 18.56
N VAL A 143 51.52 -14.08 19.80
CA VAL A 143 52.06 -13.42 20.98
C VAL A 143 52.31 -14.53 22.01
N GLY A 144 53.55 -14.73 22.44
CA GLY A 144 53.89 -15.72 23.47
C GLY A 144 54.05 -15.06 24.84
N GLY A 145 53.82 -15.81 25.92
CA GLY A 145 54.15 -15.38 27.29
C GLY A 145 53.02 -14.69 28.06
N SER A 146 53.35 -13.82 29.02
CA SER A 146 52.38 -13.12 29.89
C SER A 146 51.41 -12.21 29.14
N GLU A 147 51.82 -11.70 27.96
CA GLU A 147 50.95 -10.94 27.06
C GLU A 147 49.84 -11.81 26.44
N GLU A 148 50.05 -13.12 26.29
CA GLU A 148 49.02 -14.04 25.78
C GLU A 148 47.88 -14.22 26.80
N VAL A 149 48.20 -14.30 28.10
CA VAL A 149 47.18 -14.40 29.16
C VAL A 149 46.38 -13.10 29.26
N ARG A 150 47.05 -11.94 29.14
CA ARG A 150 46.39 -10.63 29.12
C ARG A 150 45.48 -10.49 27.89
N ARG A 151 45.96 -10.90 26.72
CA ARG A 151 45.19 -10.89 25.47
C ARG A 151 44.00 -11.85 25.53
N SER A 152 44.18 -13.08 26.01
CA SER A 152 43.09 -14.05 26.15
C SER A 152 41.97 -13.54 27.07
N ARG A 153 42.33 -12.87 28.17
CA ARG A 153 41.34 -12.22 29.05
C ARG A 153 40.61 -11.08 28.34
N GLN A 154 41.32 -10.29 27.54
CA GLN A 154 40.75 -9.21 26.73
C GLN A 154 39.81 -9.77 25.65
N GLU A 155 40.21 -10.83 24.96
CA GLU A 155 39.40 -11.53 23.95
C GLU A 155 38.11 -12.07 24.56
N THR A 156 38.18 -12.69 25.74
CA THR A 156 36.98 -13.19 26.43
C THR A 156 35.98 -12.07 26.77
N ILE A 157 36.46 -10.90 27.19
CA ILE A 157 35.59 -9.73 27.46
C ILE A 157 34.95 -9.23 26.17
N LEU A 158 35.73 -9.18 25.09
CA LEU A 158 35.25 -8.75 23.77
C LEU A 158 34.24 -9.73 23.18
N ASP A 159 34.46 -11.04 23.35
CA ASP A 159 33.53 -12.09 22.91
C ASP A 159 32.17 -11.97 23.62
N ASN A 160 32.17 -11.67 24.93
CA ASN A 160 30.92 -11.39 25.66
C ASN A 160 30.19 -10.15 25.12
N CYS A 161 30.92 -9.08 24.79
CA CYS A 161 30.33 -7.88 24.18
C CYS A 161 29.76 -8.17 22.78
N ASP A 162 30.39 -9.07 22.02
CA ASP A 162 29.92 -9.48 20.71
C ASP A 162 28.65 -10.33 20.82
N LEU A 163 28.53 -11.19 21.85
CA LEU A 163 27.30 -11.94 22.11
C LEU A 163 26.09 -11.03 22.35
N GLU A 164 26.24 -9.97 23.16
CA GLU A 164 25.16 -9.00 23.39
C GLU A 164 24.78 -8.25 22.11
N ARG A 165 25.75 -7.91 21.26
CA ARG A 165 25.48 -7.30 19.94
C ARG A 165 24.72 -8.26 19.02
N LEU A 166 25.15 -9.51 18.96
CA LEU A 166 24.49 -10.54 18.14
C LEU A 166 23.06 -10.80 18.61
N GLN A 167 22.82 -10.85 19.92
CA GLN A 167 21.47 -10.95 20.48
C GLN A 167 20.60 -9.76 20.06
N ASN A 168 21.09 -8.53 20.27
CA ASN A 168 20.37 -7.32 19.86
C ASN A 168 20.07 -7.29 18.34
N MET A 169 20.99 -7.77 17.52
CA MET A 169 20.79 -7.89 16.07
C MET A 169 19.73 -8.93 15.72
N THR A 170 19.72 -10.06 16.43
CA THR A 170 18.75 -11.14 16.24
C THR A 170 17.35 -10.67 16.64
N ASP A 171 17.23 -9.97 17.77
CA ASP A 171 15.96 -9.42 18.25
C ASP A 171 15.38 -8.41 17.26
N ARG A 172 16.22 -7.46 16.80
CA ARG A 172 15.83 -6.49 15.76
C ARG A 172 15.47 -7.16 14.44
N ALA A 173 16.18 -8.21 14.05
CA ALA A 173 15.87 -8.96 12.84
C ALA A 173 14.52 -9.69 12.97
N HIS A 174 14.19 -10.21 14.15
CA HIS A 174 12.90 -10.85 14.41
C HIS A 174 11.75 -9.85 14.33
N GLU A 175 11.91 -8.66 14.92
CA GLU A 175 10.94 -7.56 14.80
C GLU A 175 10.76 -7.14 13.33
N ALA A 176 11.85 -6.96 12.60
CA ALA A 176 11.82 -6.61 11.18
C ALA A 176 11.13 -7.69 10.32
N LEU A 177 11.28 -8.98 10.66
CA LEU A 177 10.57 -10.06 9.97
C LEU A 177 9.05 -9.93 10.12
N LEU A 178 8.55 -9.50 11.28
CA LEU A 178 7.12 -9.24 11.49
C LEU A 178 6.64 -8.05 10.65
N ASP A 179 7.45 -7.00 10.54
CA ASP A 179 7.14 -5.85 9.68
C ASP A 179 7.14 -6.23 8.20
N VAL A 180 8.07 -7.10 7.75
CA VAL A 180 8.08 -7.65 6.38
C VAL A 180 6.84 -8.50 6.11
N GLN A 181 6.44 -9.37 7.04
CA GLN A 181 5.20 -10.15 6.92
C GLN A 181 3.98 -9.24 6.83
N THR A 182 3.94 -8.18 7.64
CA THR A 182 2.89 -7.16 7.61
C THR A 182 2.86 -6.48 6.24
N ALA A 183 4.01 -6.05 5.71
CA ALA A 183 4.12 -5.44 4.39
C ALA A 183 3.65 -6.39 3.26
N LEU A 184 4.06 -7.65 3.29
CA LEU A 184 3.63 -8.67 2.31
C LEU A 184 2.12 -8.96 2.40
N SER A 185 1.57 -9.06 3.61
CA SER A 185 0.13 -9.26 3.79
C SER A 185 -0.68 -8.09 3.23
N ARG A 186 -0.20 -6.86 3.45
CA ARG A 186 -0.82 -5.64 2.93
C ARG A 186 -0.71 -5.55 1.41
N LEU A 187 0.44 -5.91 0.86
CA LEU A 187 0.65 -5.98 -0.60
C LEU A 187 -0.33 -6.97 -1.24
N ASN A 188 -0.45 -8.19 -0.70
CA ASN A 188 -1.42 -9.19 -1.17
C ASN A 188 -2.87 -8.68 -1.08
N GLU A 189 -3.23 -7.96 -0.02
CA GLU A 189 -4.56 -7.37 0.15
C GLU A 189 -4.84 -6.32 -0.94
N LEU A 190 -3.85 -5.47 -1.25
CA LEU A 190 -3.95 -4.48 -2.33
C LEU A 190 -4.07 -5.16 -3.70
N GLU A 191 -3.26 -6.19 -3.97
CA GLU A 191 -3.32 -6.97 -5.20
C GLU A 191 -4.67 -7.66 -5.40
N ARG A 192 -5.26 -8.24 -4.33
CA ARG A 192 -6.61 -8.81 -4.39
C ARG A 192 -7.66 -7.76 -4.73
N LYS A 193 -7.57 -6.57 -4.12
CA LYS A 193 -8.51 -5.47 -4.37
C LYS A 193 -8.40 -4.90 -5.78
N THR A 194 -7.20 -4.89 -6.37
CA THR A 194 -6.98 -4.36 -7.72
C THR A 194 -7.29 -5.36 -8.82
N HIS A 195 -6.90 -6.63 -8.65
CA HIS A 195 -7.05 -7.65 -9.69
C HIS A 195 -8.37 -8.41 -9.59
N GLY A 196 -9.16 -8.23 -8.52
CA GLY A 196 -10.49 -8.84 -8.38
C GLY A 196 -10.47 -10.38 -8.43
N ARG A 197 -9.30 -11.01 -8.21
CA ARG A 197 -9.18 -12.46 -8.13
C ARG A 197 -9.60 -12.91 -6.73
N SER A 198 -10.87 -13.31 -6.62
CA SER A 198 -11.32 -14.30 -5.64
C SER A 198 -10.95 -15.70 -6.12
#